data_AF-A0A662GV47-F1
#
_entry.id   AF-A0A662GV47-F1
#
_cell.length_a   1.000
_cell.length_b   1.000
_cell.length_c   1.000
_cell.angle_alpha   90.00
_cell.angle_beta   90.00
_cell.angle_gamma   90.00
#
_symmetry.space_group_name_H-M   'P 1'
#
loop_
_entity.id
_entity.type
_entity.pdbx_description
1 polymer ?
#
loop_
_entity_poly.entity_id
_entity_poly.type
_entity_poly.pdbx_seq_one_letter_code
_entity_poly.pdbx_strand_id
1 'polypeptide(L)'
;MKKQKMILYRLLKTSWFYISLGLSFWLIAETLWLAYILFLSEPLELSTADIAWMLGYFFVFIGLYKGIKPISSILKSSGLSSRMKLAYAIPLALGALLISLALAEVPEAIKEKGLITVFIDTSYVILDLLLLTLSMEEVLIFYRSKITSGLHTFSIGLFLLAISDFTILRPLCTLLIIFEIKQ
;
A
#
# COMPACT_ATOMS: atom_id res chain seq x y z
N MET A 1 28.35 -22.29 3.16
CA MET A 1 26.91 -22.61 3.35
C MET A 1 26.29 -22.09 4.67
N LYS A 2 26.83 -22.38 5.88
CA LYS A 2 26.24 -21.90 7.17
C LYS A 2 26.14 -20.37 7.31
N LYS A 3 27.17 -19.62 6.90
CA LYS A 3 27.22 -18.15 7.01
C LYS A 3 26.17 -17.45 6.13
N GLN A 4 25.98 -17.93 4.90
CA GLN A 4 24.95 -17.42 3.96
C GLN A 4 23.52 -17.65 4.48
N LYS A 5 23.23 -18.85 5.02
CA LYS A 5 21.92 -19.14 5.65
C LYS A 5 21.63 -18.21 6.83
N MET A 6 22.64 -17.90 7.64
CA MET A 6 22.49 -17.02 8.80
C MET A 6 22.22 -15.55 8.41
N ILE A 7 22.89 -15.07 7.35
CA ILE A 7 22.66 -13.73 6.81
C ILE A 7 21.24 -13.62 6.25
N LEU A 8 20.80 -14.61 5.45
CA LEU A 8 19.44 -14.66 4.91
C LEU A 8 18.38 -14.68 6.03
N TYR A 9 18.59 -15.49 7.06
CA TYR A 9 17.70 -15.55 8.22
C TYR A 9 17.59 -14.20 8.94
N ARG A 10 18.71 -13.50 9.16
CA ARG A 10 18.70 -12.17 9.79
C ARG A 10 17.98 -11.12 8.94
N LEU A 11 18.18 -11.14 7.63
CA LEU A 11 17.50 -10.24 6.70
C LEU A 11 15.99 -10.46 6.72
N LEU A 12 15.55 -11.72 6.64
CA LEU A 12 14.14 -12.09 6.72
C LEU A 12 13.53 -11.73 8.09
N LYS A 13 14.21 -12.05 9.19
CA LYS A 13 13.74 -11.70 10.54
C LYS A 13 13.54 -10.19 10.70
N THR A 14 14.49 -9.41 10.18
CA THR A 14 14.42 -7.94 10.23
C THR A 14 13.26 -7.42 9.38
N SER A 15 13.10 -7.94 8.15
CA SER A 15 11.97 -7.64 7.26
C SER A 15 10.63 -7.91 7.95
N TRP A 16 10.45 -9.10 8.50
CA TRP A 16 9.23 -9.52 9.19
C TRP A 16 8.92 -8.67 10.41
N PHE A 17 9.92 -8.27 11.19
CA PHE A 17 9.71 -7.36 12.31
C PHE A 17 9.05 -6.05 11.88
N TYR A 18 9.54 -5.42 10.81
CA TYR A 18 8.96 -4.17 10.29
C TYR A 18 7.58 -4.38 9.69
N ILE A 19 7.36 -5.48 8.96
CA ILE A 19 6.04 -5.82 8.41
C ILE A 19 5.03 -5.98 9.55
N SER A 20 5.35 -6.77 10.58
CA SER A 20 4.47 -6.96 11.73
C SER A 20 4.19 -5.67 12.48
N LEU A 21 5.19 -4.80 12.64
CA LEU A 21 5.00 -3.50 13.26
C LEU A 21 4.06 -2.62 12.42
N GLY A 22 4.25 -2.58 11.10
CA GLY A 22 3.38 -1.82 10.18
C GLY A 22 1.93 -2.32 10.18
N LEU A 23 1.72 -3.64 10.13
CA LEU A 23 0.38 -4.25 10.25
C LEU A 23 -0.28 -3.93 11.60
N SER A 24 0.51 -3.84 12.68
CA SER A 24 0.00 -3.45 14.00
C SER A 24 -0.48 -2.00 14.00
N PHE A 25 0.26 -1.09 13.35
CA PHE A 25 -0.16 0.30 13.18
C PHE A 25 -1.42 0.44 12.31
N TRP A 26 -1.53 -0.32 11.21
CA TRP A 26 -2.77 -0.37 10.43
C TRP A 26 -3.95 -0.87 11.25
N LEU A 27 -3.78 -1.94 12.04
CA LEU A 27 -4.85 -2.43 12.93
C LEU A 27 -5.29 -1.36 13.94
N ILE A 28 -4.33 -0.63 14.52
CA ILE A 28 -4.63 0.50 15.42
C ILE A 28 -5.40 1.60 14.67
N ALA A 29 -4.99 1.93 13.44
CA ALA A 29 -5.65 2.93 12.61
C ALA A 29 -7.11 2.56 12.31
N GLU A 30 -7.36 1.33 11.85
CA GLU A 30 -8.72 0.82 11.60
C GLU A 30 -9.57 0.86 12.88
N THR A 31 -8.98 0.49 14.02
CA THR A 31 -9.68 0.50 15.31
C THR A 31 -10.05 1.93 15.73
N LEU A 32 -9.13 2.88 15.57
CA LEU A 32 -9.37 4.30 15.87
C LEU A 32 -10.43 4.89 14.93
N TRP A 33 -10.33 4.61 13.64
CA TRP A 33 -11.28 5.08 12.64
C TRP A 33 -12.69 4.54 12.90
N LEU A 34 -12.82 3.24 13.19
CA LEU A 34 -14.08 2.62 13.58
C LEU A 34 -14.65 3.26 14.87
N ALA A 35 -13.79 3.52 15.87
CA ALA A 35 -14.22 4.21 17.09
C ALA A 35 -14.75 5.61 16.78
N TYR A 36 -14.06 6.39 15.94
CA TYR A 36 -14.54 7.72 15.55
C TYR A 36 -15.92 7.68 14.90
N ILE A 37 -16.16 6.75 13.97
CA ILE A 37 -17.48 6.59 13.34
C ILE A 37 -18.56 6.27 14.38
N LEU A 38 -18.28 5.33 15.30
CA LEU A 38 -19.26 4.88 16.29
C LEU A 38 -19.58 5.97 17.33
N PHE A 39 -18.60 6.78 17.72
CA PHE A 39 -18.76 7.76 18.81
C PHE A 39 -19.07 9.19 18.34
N LEU A 40 -18.61 9.59 17.16
CA LEU A 40 -18.78 10.95 16.63
C LEU A 40 -19.76 11.04 15.46
N SER A 41 -20.26 9.90 14.97
CA SER A 41 -21.23 9.78 13.85
C SER A 41 -20.78 10.39 12.51
N GLU A 42 -19.60 11.00 12.45
CA GLU A 42 -18.96 11.49 11.23
C GLU A 42 -17.48 11.08 11.20
N PRO A 43 -16.95 10.67 10.03
CA PRO A 43 -15.52 10.44 9.88
C PRO A 43 -14.78 11.77 10.00
N LEU A 44 -13.85 11.89 10.95
CA LEU A 44 -12.96 13.05 11.00
C LEU A 44 -12.12 13.10 9.73
N GLU A 45 -12.13 14.25 9.03
CA GLU A 45 -11.29 14.48 7.84
C GLU A 45 -9.79 14.34 8.14
N LEU A 46 -9.39 14.62 9.38
CA LEU A 46 -8.00 14.53 9.82
C LEU A 46 -7.96 14.05 11.27
N SER A 47 -7.45 12.85 11.49
CA SER A 47 -7.57 12.14 12.76
C SER A 47 -6.24 11.53 13.21
N THR A 48 -6.18 11.03 14.45
CA THR A 48 -5.02 10.24 14.88
C THR A 48 -4.92 8.90 14.16
N ALA A 49 -6.00 8.42 13.52
CA ALA A 49 -5.96 7.23 12.67
C ALA A 49 -5.07 7.46 11.44
N ASP A 50 -5.02 8.68 10.90
CA ASP A 50 -4.17 9.02 9.75
C ASP A 50 -2.68 8.88 10.07
N ILE A 51 -2.28 9.32 11.26
CA ILE A 51 -0.90 9.15 11.73
C ILE A 51 -0.57 7.66 11.84
N ALA A 52 -1.48 6.85 12.37
CA ALA A 52 -1.30 5.41 12.49
C ALA A 52 -1.25 4.72 11.12
N TRP A 53 -2.11 5.08 10.16
CA TRP A 53 -2.05 4.55 8.79
C TRP A 53 -0.71 4.87 8.12
N MET A 54 -0.25 6.12 8.21
CA MET A 54 1.03 6.56 7.64
C MET A 54 2.23 5.80 8.24
N LEU A 55 2.23 5.58 9.56
CA LEU A 55 3.23 4.73 10.21
C LEU A 55 3.15 3.28 9.74
N GLY A 56 1.93 2.77 9.52
CA GLY A 56 1.69 1.46 8.92
C GLY A 56 2.38 1.31 7.57
N TYR A 57 2.10 2.20 6.61
CA TYR A 57 2.77 2.22 5.31
C TYR A 57 4.29 2.32 5.44
N PHE A 58 4.78 3.24 6.27
CA PHE A 58 6.21 3.46 6.46
C PHE A 58 6.93 2.18 6.88
N PHE A 59 6.42 1.48 7.90
CA PHE A 59 7.04 0.25 8.37
C PHE A 59 6.86 -0.93 7.42
N VAL A 60 5.69 -1.07 6.78
CA VAL A 60 5.48 -2.10 5.73
C VAL A 60 6.48 -1.91 4.60
N PHE A 61 6.67 -0.69 4.09
CA PHE A 61 7.63 -0.43 3.01
C PHE A 61 9.08 -0.69 3.41
N ILE A 62 9.49 -0.33 4.63
CA ILE A 62 10.81 -0.70 5.14
C ILE A 62 10.98 -2.21 5.17
N GLY A 63 9.95 -2.93 5.61
CA GLY A 63 9.89 -4.38 5.63
C GLY A 63 10.09 -4.97 4.23
N LEU A 64 9.17 -4.65 3.31
CA LEU A 64 9.20 -5.12 1.92
C LEU A 64 10.54 -4.78 1.24
N TYR A 65 11.03 -3.54 1.38
CA TYR A 65 12.32 -3.14 0.81
C TYR A 65 13.48 -4.01 1.32
N LYS A 66 13.54 -4.27 2.64
CA LYS A 66 14.60 -5.10 3.24
C LYS A 66 14.46 -6.57 2.85
N GLY A 67 13.24 -7.07 2.62
CA GLY A 67 12.98 -8.44 2.16
C GLY A 67 13.32 -8.65 0.69
N ILE A 68 12.94 -7.71 -0.18
CA ILE A 68 13.02 -7.83 -1.64
C ILE A 68 14.42 -7.49 -2.18
N LYS A 69 15.07 -6.43 -1.68
CA LYS A 69 16.34 -5.91 -2.24
C LYS A 69 17.41 -7.00 -2.45
N PRO A 70 17.68 -7.92 -1.50
CA PRO A 70 18.68 -8.97 -1.69
C PRO A 70 18.29 -9.96 -2.80
N ILE A 71 17.00 -10.25 -2.92
CA ILE A 71 16.44 -11.25 -3.85
C ILE A 71 16.38 -10.66 -5.27
N SER A 72 15.86 -9.44 -5.40
CA SER A 72 15.79 -8.66 -6.64
C SER A 72 17.17 -8.49 -7.29
N SER A 73 18.20 -8.18 -6.49
CA SER A 73 19.57 -8.05 -6.99
C SER A 73 20.13 -9.34 -7.59
N ILE A 74 19.72 -10.50 -7.09
CA ILE A 74 20.17 -11.81 -7.58
C ILE A 74 19.38 -12.22 -8.83
N LEU A 75 18.09 -11.86 -8.89
CA LEU A 75 17.21 -12.18 -10.02
C LEU A 75 17.43 -11.30 -11.25
N LYS A 76 17.94 -10.06 -11.09
CA LYS A 76 18.31 -9.19 -12.22
C LYS A 76 19.35 -9.82 -13.14
N SER A 77 20.21 -10.69 -12.63
CA SER A 77 21.19 -11.43 -13.45
C SER A 77 20.64 -12.70 -14.14
N SER A 78 19.41 -13.14 -13.85
CA SER A 78 18.91 -14.46 -14.27
C SER A 78 17.89 -14.45 -15.41
N GLY A 79 17.75 -13.35 -16.17
CA GLY A 79 16.84 -13.26 -17.32
C GLY A 79 15.35 -13.07 -16.97
N LEU A 80 15.00 -12.83 -15.69
CA LEU A 80 13.63 -12.57 -15.23
C LEU A 80 13.09 -11.16 -15.61
N SER A 81 13.89 -10.41 -16.38
CA SER A 81 13.67 -9.00 -16.74
C SER A 81 12.28 -8.73 -17.36
N SER A 82 11.76 -9.59 -18.24
CA SER A 82 10.48 -9.30 -18.90
C SER A 82 9.26 -9.46 -17.98
N ARG A 83 9.29 -10.36 -16.99
CA ARG A 83 8.20 -10.50 -16.00
C ARG A 83 8.20 -9.34 -15.01
N MET A 84 9.37 -8.86 -14.62
CA MET A 84 9.50 -7.64 -13.81
C MET A 84 8.97 -6.42 -14.55
N LYS A 85 9.10 -6.32 -15.88
CA LYS A 85 8.44 -5.23 -16.65
C LYS A 85 6.92 -5.20 -16.45
N LEU A 86 6.26 -6.36 -16.32
CA LEU A 86 4.81 -6.42 -16.07
C LEU A 86 4.45 -5.98 -14.65
N ALA A 87 5.25 -6.32 -13.64
CA ALA A 87 5.06 -5.86 -12.26
C ALA A 87 5.12 -4.34 -12.12
N TYR A 88 5.86 -3.65 -13.01
CA TYR A 88 5.87 -2.18 -13.04
C TYR A 88 4.81 -1.63 -13.99
N ALA A 89 4.63 -2.20 -15.18
CA ALA A 89 3.75 -1.62 -16.20
C ALA A 89 2.29 -1.53 -15.76
N ILE A 90 1.76 -2.55 -15.07
CA ILE A 90 0.35 -2.59 -14.65
C ILE A 90 0.05 -1.54 -13.56
N PRO A 91 0.77 -1.52 -12.42
CA PRO A 91 0.58 -0.47 -11.41
C PRO A 91 0.89 0.94 -11.93
N LEU A 92 1.81 1.09 -12.87
CA LEU A 92 2.18 2.40 -13.42
C LEU A 92 1.13 2.92 -14.39
N ALA A 93 0.52 2.04 -15.21
CA ALA A 93 -0.65 2.40 -16.02
C ALA A 93 -1.87 2.74 -15.16
N LEU A 94 -2.15 1.92 -14.14
CA LEU A 94 -3.22 2.19 -13.17
C LEU A 94 -2.97 3.50 -12.42
N GLY A 95 -1.73 3.72 -11.98
CA GLY A 95 -1.34 4.92 -11.27
C GLY A 95 -1.43 6.17 -12.14
N ALA A 96 -1.00 6.11 -13.39
CA ALA A 96 -1.17 7.21 -14.34
C ALA A 96 -2.66 7.55 -14.53
N LEU A 97 -3.53 6.54 -14.64
CA LEU A 97 -4.97 6.73 -14.75
C LEU A 97 -5.56 7.38 -13.48
N LEU A 98 -5.27 6.82 -12.30
CA LEU A 98 -5.79 7.32 -11.02
C LEU A 98 -5.29 8.74 -10.71
N ILE A 99 -4.01 9.03 -10.95
CA ILE A 99 -3.44 10.37 -10.77
C ILE A 99 -4.09 11.36 -11.75
N SER A 100 -4.33 10.95 -13.00
CA SER A 100 -4.98 11.83 -13.98
C SER A 100 -6.43 12.17 -13.58
N LEU A 101 -7.18 11.20 -13.07
CA LEU A 101 -8.53 11.42 -12.55
C LEU A 101 -8.50 12.32 -11.30
N ALA A 102 -7.61 12.04 -10.34
CA ALA A 102 -7.48 12.85 -9.14
C ALA A 102 -7.12 14.31 -9.46
N LEU A 103 -6.13 14.54 -10.32
CA LEU A 103 -5.69 15.89 -10.71
C LEU A 103 -6.78 16.73 -11.38
N ALA A 104 -7.74 16.10 -12.06
CA ALA A 104 -8.86 16.80 -12.66
C ALA A 104 -9.80 17.41 -11.60
N GLU A 105 -9.92 16.76 -10.44
CA GLU A 105 -10.83 17.17 -9.35
C GLU A 105 -10.16 18.02 -8.27
N VAL A 106 -8.81 18.05 -8.22
CA VAL A 106 -8.02 18.80 -7.22
C VAL A 106 -8.50 20.25 -7.01
N PRO A 107 -8.77 21.07 -8.06
CA PRO A 107 -9.16 22.46 -7.84
C PRO A 107 -10.50 22.64 -7.11
N GLU A 108 -11.45 21.73 -7.31
CA GLU A 108 -12.75 21.75 -6.64
C GLU A 108 -12.63 21.18 -5.22
N ALA A 109 -11.94 20.04 -5.08
CA ALA A 109 -11.69 19.40 -3.79
C ALA A 109 -10.93 20.31 -2.80
N ILE A 110 -9.95 21.11 -3.27
CA ILE A 110 -9.23 22.07 -2.39
C ILE A 110 -10.18 23.13 -1.84
N LYS A 111 -11.18 23.56 -2.61
CA LYS A 111 -12.14 24.57 -2.16
C LYS A 111 -13.10 24.02 -1.12
N GLU A 112 -13.48 22.75 -1.23
CA GLU A 112 -14.45 22.11 -0.35
C GLU A 112 -13.81 21.58 0.94
N LYS A 113 -12.70 20.85 0.83
CA LYS A 113 -12.06 20.13 1.94
C LYS A 113 -10.78 20.77 2.48
N GLY A 114 -10.28 21.78 1.77
CA GLY A 114 -9.00 22.41 2.09
C GLY A 114 -7.78 21.64 1.58
N LEU A 115 -6.66 22.35 1.48
CA LEU A 115 -5.42 21.84 0.87
C LEU A 115 -4.83 20.63 1.60
N ILE A 116 -4.88 20.62 2.94
CA ILE A 116 -4.22 19.59 3.76
C ILE A 116 -4.93 18.24 3.60
N THR A 117 -6.25 18.23 3.65
CA THR A 117 -7.07 17.02 3.47
C THR A 117 -6.85 16.42 2.09
N VAL A 118 -6.90 17.24 1.04
CA VAL A 118 -6.62 16.80 -0.34
C VAL A 118 -5.21 16.24 -0.50
N PHE A 119 -4.21 16.84 0.15
CA PHE A 119 -2.84 16.33 0.13
C PHE A 119 -2.73 14.95 0.79
N ILE A 120 -3.35 14.77 1.96
CA ILE A 120 -3.37 13.49 2.68
C ILE A 120 -4.08 12.42 1.84
N ASP A 121 -5.27 12.71 1.32
CA ASP A 121 -6.03 11.78 0.47
C ASP A 121 -5.23 11.36 -0.77
N THR A 122 -4.59 12.31 -1.44
CA THR A 122 -3.73 12.03 -2.60
C THR A 122 -2.52 11.18 -2.21
N SER A 123 -1.96 11.42 -1.02
CA SER A 123 -0.81 10.64 -0.53
C SER A 123 -1.17 9.17 -0.34
N TYR A 124 -2.36 8.85 0.18
CA TYR A 124 -2.81 7.46 0.32
C TYR A 124 -2.90 6.75 -1.03
N VAL A 125 -3.47 7.37 -2.05
CA VAL A 125 -3.50 6.81 -3.42
C VAL A 125 -2.10 6.49 -3.92
N ILE A 126 -1.13 7.36 -3.69
CA ILE A 126 0.27 7.13 -4.08
C ILE A 126 0.88 5.97 -3.29
N LEU A 127 0.64 5.90 -1.98
CA LEU A 127 1.15 4.84 -1.12
C LEU A 127 0.54 3.48 -1.51
N ASP A 128 -0.75 3.42 -1.82
CA ASP A 128 -1.41 2.20 -2.29
C ASP A 128 -0.85 1.73 -3.63
N LEU A 129 -0.53 2.66 -4.54
CA LEU A 129 0.09 2.31 -5.81
C LEU A 129 1.49 1.73 -5.62
N LEU A 130 2.26 2.29 -4.67
CA LEU A 130 3.56 1.76 -4.30
C LEU A 130 3.42 0.37 -3.67
N LEU A 131 2.46 0.16 -2.77
CA LEU A 131 2.18 -1.13 -2.15
C LEU A 131 1.75 -2.17 -3.18
N LEU A 132 0.87 -1.80 -4.12
CA LEU A 132 0.45 -2.63 -5.23
C LEU A 132 1.63 -3.05 -6.10
N THR A 133 2.53 -2.11 -6.40
CA THR A 133 3.73 -2.38 -7.20
C THR A 133 4.66 -3.37 -6.51
N LEU A 134 4.96 -3.14 -5.23
CA LEU A 134 5.87 -4.00 -4.47
C LEU A 134 5.28 -5.38 -4.23
N SER A 135 3.99 -5.46 -3.87
CA SER A 135 3.30 -6.73 -3.67
C SER A 135 3.22 -7.54 -4.98
N MET A 136 2.97 -6.89 -6.12
CA MET A 136 2.99 -7.55 -7.42
C MET A 136 4.38 -8.07 -7.80
N GLU A 137 5.44 -7.30 -7.51
CA GLU A 137 6.83 -7.76 -7.69
C GLU A 137 7.10 -9.03 -6.88
N GLU A 138 6.71 -9.05 -5.60
CA GLU A 138 6.88 -10.24 -4.74
C GLU A 138 6.05 -11.44 -5.20
N VAL A 139 4.79 -11.23 -5.62
CA VAL A 139 3.93 -12.29 -6.17
C VAL A 139 4.65 -12.97 -7.33
N LEU A 140 5.22 -12.21 -8.26
CA LEU A 140 5.95 -12.75 -9.41
C LEU A 140 7.26 -13.43 -9.03
N ILE A 141 8.00 -12.88 -8.07
CA ILE A 141 9.25 -13.47 -7.55
C ILE A 141 8.98 -14.85 -6.92
N PHE A 142 7.88 -14.99 -6.17
CA PHE A 142 7.58 -16.22 -5.42
C PHE A 142 6.63 -17.19 -6.14
N TYR A 143 6.13 -16.86 -7.35
CA TYR A 143 5.07 -17.55 -8.10
C TYR A 143 5.26 -19.08 -8.35
N ARG A 144 6.45 -19.64 -8.14
CA ARG A 144 6.72 -21.08 -8.39
C ARG A 144 7.53 -21.80 -7.31
N SER A 145 7.82 -21.14 -6.20
CA SER A 145 8.68 -21.73 -5.17
C SER A 145 7.84 -22.35 -4.05
N LYS A 146 7.83 -23.69 -3.99
CA LYS A 146 7.18 -24.45 -2.89
C LYS A 146 7.76 -24.08 -1.51
N ILE A 147 9.02 -23.65 -1.46
CA ILE A 147 9.72 -23.28 -0.23
C ILE A 147 9.26 -21.90 0.28
N THR A 148 8.71 -21.06 -0.60
CA THR A 148 8.30 -19.68 -0.29
C THR A 148 6.80 -19.48 -0.49
N SER A 149 5.99 -20.55 -0.40
CA SER A 149 4.53 -20.47 -0.57
C SER A 149 3.89 -19.48 0.41
N GLY A 150 4.34 -19.45 1.67
CA GLY A 150 3.85 -18.49 2.66
C GLY A 150 4.11 -17.03 2.30
N LEU A 151 5.30 -16.73 1.73
CA LEU A 151 5.61 -15.39 1.23
C LEU A 151 4.73 -15.04 0.02
N HIS A 152 4.51 -15.98 -0.89
CA HIS A 152 3.62 -15.77 -2.03
C HIS A 152 2.19 -15.44 -1.59
N THR A 153 1.63 -16.22 -0.66
CA THR A 153 0.28 -15.96 -0.12
C THR A 153 0.22 -14.61 0.60
N PHE A 154 1.25 -14.26 1.37
CA PHE A 154 1.34 -12.96 2.03
C PHE A 154 1.34 -11.81 1.01
N SER A 155 2.14 -11.91 -0.04
CA SER A 155 2.20 -10.88 -1.09
C SER A 155 0.89 -10.78 -1.89
N ILE A 156 0.18 -11.90 -2.12
CA ILE A 156 -1.19 -11.87 -2.67
C ILE A 156 -2.12 -11.11 -1.72
N GLY A 157 -2.02 -11.33 -0.40
CA GLY A 157 -2.80 -10.62 0.59
C GLY A 157 -2.59 -9.10 0.52
N LEU A 158 -1.33 -8.65 0.46
CA LEU A 158 -1.00 -7.23 0.29
C LEU A 158 -1.47 -6.65 -1.05
N PHE A 159 -1.38 -7.45 -2.12
CA PHE A 159 -1.89 -7.05 -3.44
C PHE A 159 -3.41 -6.85 -3.41
N LEU A 160 -4.14 -7.77 -2.79
CA LEU A 160 -5.59 -7.66 -2.64
C LEU A 160 -5.99 -6.50 -1.72
N LEU A 161 -5.23 -6.24 -0.66
CA LEU A 161 -5.42 -5.10 0.23
C LEU A 161 -5.25 -3.77 -0.54
N ALA A 162 -4.17 -3.63 -1.31
CA ALA A 162 -3.97 -2.42 -2.11
C ALA A 162 -5.10 -2.23 -3.15
N ILE A 163 -5.61 -3.32 -3.73
CA ILE A 163 -6.76 -3.25 -4.64
C ILE A 163 -8.04 -2.87 -3.92
N SER A 164 -8.30 -3.40 -2.71
CA SER A 164 -9.53 -3.08 -1.98
C SER A 164 -9.64 -1.59 -1.70
N ASP A 165 -8.52 -0.92 -1.46
CA ASP A 165 -8.49 0.51 -1.21
C ASP A 165 -8.77 1.35 -2.48
N PHE A 166 -8.47 0.80 -3.66
CA PHE A 166 -8.87 1.40 -4.95
C PHE A 166 -10.32 1.11 -5.34
N THR A 167 -10.82 -0.10 -5.06
CA THR A 167 -12.20 -0.47 -5.37
C THR A 167 -13.15 0.05 -4.29
N ILE A 168 -13.79 1.19 -4.60
CA ILE A 168 -15.12 1.59 -4.13
C ILE A 168 -15.21 2.36 -2.79
N LEU A 169 -14.26 2.33 -1.84
CA LEU A 169 -14.50 2.96 -0.53
C LEU A 169 -14.03 4.42 -0.33
N ARG A 170 -12.97 4.91 -0.99
CA ARG A 170 -12.45 6.28 -0.75
C ARG A 170 -12.82 7.34 -1.80
N PRO A 171 -12.63 7.09 -3.11
CA PRO A 171 -12.96 8.11 -4.10
C PRO A 171 -14.47 8.24 -4.31
N LEU A 172 -15.23 7.14 -4.19
CA LEU A 172 -16.70 7.16 -4.33
C LEU A 172 -17.42 7.75 -3.12
N CYS A 173 -16.94 7.57 -1.88
CA CYS A 173 -17.49 8.29 -0.73
C CYS A 173 -17.19 9.79 -0.81
N THR A 174 -16.02 10.18 -1.33
CA THR A 174 -15.73 11.60 -1.59
C THR A 174 -16.62 12.16 -2.71
N LEU A 175 -16.79 11.43 -3.82
CA LEU A 175 -17.62 11.87 -4.95
C LEU A 175 -19.12 11.85 -4.66
N LEU A 176 -19.63 10.90 -3.87
CA LEU A 176 -21.04 10.83 -3.48
C LEU A 176 -21.40 11.92 -2.47
N ILE A 177 -20.50 12.27 -1.54
CA ILE A 177 -20.73 13.41 -0.62
C ILE A 177 -20.76 14.74 -1.41
N ILE A 178 -19.91 14.90 -2.42
CA ILE A 178 -19.92 16.10 -3.30
C ILE A 178 -21.20 16.16 -4.16
N PHE A 179 -21.75 15.01 -4.57
CA PHE A 179 -23.00 14.96 -5.33
C PHE A 179 -24.26 15.11 -4.47
N GLU A 180 -24.28 14.62 -3.22
CA GLU A 180 -25.43 14.77 -2.31
C GLU A 180 -25.56 16.19 -1.74
N ILE A 181 -24.46 16.94 -1.56
CA ILE A 181 -24.51 18.33 -1.08
C ILE A 181 -25.01 19.32 -2.17
N LYS A 182 -25.07 18.88 -3.44
CA LYS A 182 -25.56 19.69 -4.58
C LYS A 182 -27.03 19.43 -4.97
N GLN A 183 -27.79 18.65 -4.21
CA GLN A 183 -29.27 18.52 -4.34
C GLN A 183 -30.00 19.20 -3.19
#